data_AF-A0A349WEF2-F1
#
_entry.id   AF-A0A349WEF2-F1
#
_cell.length_a   1.000
_cell.length_b   1.000
_cell.length_c   1.000
_cell.angle_alpha   90.00
_cell.angle_beta   90.00
_cell.angle_gamma   90.00
#
_symmetry.space_group_name_H-M   'P 1'
#
loop_
_entity.id
_entity.type
_entity.pdbx_description
1 polymer ?
#
loop_
_entity_poly.entity_id
_entity_poly.type
_entity_poly.pdbx_seq_one_letter_code
_entity_poly.pdbx_strand_id
1 'polypeptide(L)' 'MSTASGEDALTKKDFVTSNDVRWCPGCGDYAILNAVQRTLPELGLPKEKFVVVSGIGCS' A
#
# COMPACT_ATOMS: atom_id res chain seq x y z
N MET A 1 26.86 6.67 4.71
CA MET A 1 25.42 6.45 4.52
C MET A 1 25.14 6.41 3.02
N SER A 2 24.97 5.21 2.43
CA SER A 2 24.53 5.10 1.03
C SER A 2 23.05 5.42 0.96
N THR A 3 22.75 6.59 0.42
CA THR A 3 21.44 6.93 -0.12
C THR A 3 21.18 6.01 -1.32
N ALA A 4 20.13 5.19 -1.25
CA ALA A 4 19.69 4.36 -2.36
C ALA A 4 19.37 5.28 -3.55
N SER A 5 20.04 5.03 -4.67
CA SER A 5 19.91 5.75 -5.93
C SER A 5 19.33 4.78 -6.96
N GLY A 6 18.23 5.18 -7.61
CA GLY A 6 17.58 4.56 -8.78
C GLY A 6 16.49 3.53 -8.44
N GLU A 7 15.31 3.51 -9.07
CA GLU A 7 14.76 4.25 -10.22
C GLU A 7 13.23 4.05 -10.22
N ASP A 8 12.52 5.04 -10.74
CA ASP A 8 11.05 5.24 -10.81
C ASP A 8 10.30 5.62 -9.51
N ALA A 9 9.56 6.73 -9.60
CA ALA A 9 8.58 7.10 -8.61
C ALA A 9 7.53 5.98 -8.52
N LEU A 10 7.40 5.38 -7.34
CA LEU A 10 6.35 4.40 -7.10
C LEU A 10 4.98 5.04 -7.42
N THR A 11 4.07 4.21 -7.90
CA THR A 11 2.70 4.60 -8.21
C THR A 11 1.73 3.83 -7.32
N LYS A 12 0.47 4.26 -7.31
CA LYS A 12 -0.59 3.50 -6.62
C LYS A 12 -0.61 2.02 -7.02
N LYS A 13 -0.35 1.72 -8.30
CA LYS A 13 -0.41 0.34 -8.83
C LYS A 13 0.59 -0.58 -8.15
N ASP A 14 1.73 -0.04 -7.69
CA ASP A 14 2.77 -0.81 -7.02
C ASP A 14 2.35 -1.28 -5.62
N PHE A 15 1.30 -0.67 -5.05
CA PHE A 15 0.71 -1.02 -3.75
C PHE A 15 -0.63 -1.76 -3.88
N VAL A 16 -1.08 -2.08 -5.09
CA VAL A 16 -2.27 -2.90 -5.34
C VAL A 16 -1.86 -4.37 -5.45
N THR A 17 -2.56 -5.24 -4.74
CA THR A 17 -2.36 -6.69 -4.82
C THR A 17 -3.23 -7.29 -5.92
N SER A 18 -2.78 -8.39 -6.50
CA SER A 18 -3.56 -9.19 -7.46
C SER A 18 -4.66 -10.02 -6.80
N ASN A 19 -4.73 -10.02 -5.47
CA ASN A 19 -5.69 -10.80 -4.71
C ASN A 19 -7.02 -10.07 -4.65
N ASP A 20 -8.10 -10.82 -4.84
CA ASP A 20 -9.44 -10.27 -4.70
C ASP A 20 -9.72 -9.89 -3.24
N VAL A 21 -10.24 -8.68 -3.04
CA VAL A 21 -10.71 -8.21 -1.74
C VAL A 21 -12.08 -8.84 -1.44
N ARG A 22 -12.16 -9.60 -0.35
CA ARG A 22 -13.36 -10.36 0.05
C ARG A 22 -14.20 -9.68 1.13
N TRP A 23 -14.13 -8.36 1.22
CA TRP A 23 -14.95 -7.57 2.14
C TRP A 23 -16.39 -7.44 1.64
N CYS A 24 -17.31 -7.18 2.58
CA CYS A 24 -18.72 -6.97 2.26
C CYS A 24 -18.89 -5.71 1.37
N PRO A 25 -19.88 -5.68 0.45
CA PRO A 25 -20.17 -4.49 -0.33
C PRO A 25 -20.50 -3.32 0.59
N GLY A 26 -19.84 -2.17 0.38
CA GLY A 26 -20.00 -0.99 1.23
C GLY A 26 -19.13 -0.98 2.50
N CYS A 27 -18.25 -1.97 2.70
CA CYS A 27 -17.29 -1.96 3.80
C CYS A 27 -16.37 -0.72 3.76
N GLY A 28 -16.16 -0.09 4.92
CA GLY A 28 -15.30 1.09 5.03
C GLY A 28 -13.82 0.81 4.74
N ASP A 29 -13.38 -0.42 4.90
CA ASP A 29 -11.97 -0.82 4.69
C ASP A 29 -11.52 -0.62 3.24
N TYR A 30 -12.45 -0.63 2.27
CA TYR A 30 -12.15 -0.25 0.89
C TYR A 30 -11.64 1.18 0.77
N ALA A 31 -12.19 2.12 1.55
CA ALA A 31 -11.74 3.51 1.55
C ALA A 31 -10.36 3.64 2.20
N ILE A 32 -10.13 2.91 3.30
CA ILE A 32 -8.85 2.90 4.01
C ILE A 32 -7.75 2.34 3.12
N LEU A 33 -7.99 1.19 2.48
CA LEU A 33 -7.04 0.57 1.54
C LEU A 33 -6.72 1.52 0.37
N ASN A 34 -7.73 2.18 -0.20
CA ASN A 34 -7.54 3.13 -1.29
C ASN A 34 -6.68 4.33 -0.87
N ALA A 35 -6.88 4.85 0.34
CA ALA A 35 -6.11 5.94 0.89
C ALA A 35 -4.65 5.55 1.09
N VAL A 36 -4.39 4.41 1.74
CA VAL A 36 -3.03 3.89 1.96
C VAL A 36 -2.29 3.69 0.64
N GLN A 37 -2.92 3.05 -0.35
CA GLN A 37 -2.29 2.84 -1.67
C GLN A 37 -1.95 4.14 -2.41
N ARG A 38 -2.65 5.24 -2.12
CA ARG A 38 -2.41 6.54 -2.76
C ARG A 38 -1.32 7.35 -2.06
N THR A 39 -1.21 7.23 -0.73
CA THR A 39 -0.28 8.03 0.06
C THR A 39 1.12 7.41 0.16
N LEU A 40 1.24 6.07 0.18
CA LEU A 40 2.55 5.41 0.28
C LEU A 40 3.56 5.80 -0.83
N PRO A 41 3.16 5.94 -2.11
CA PRO A 41 4.08 6.39 -3.15
C PRO A 41 4.58 7.84 -2.97
N GLU A 42 3.80 8.71 -2.31
CA GLU A 42 4.16 10.11 -2.08
C GLU A 42 5.31 10.27 -1.07
N LEU A 43 5.62 9.23 -0.30
CA LEU A 43 6.68 9.24 0.71
C LEU A 43 8.09 9.10 0.12
N GLY A 44 8.23 8.75 -1.16
CA GLY A 44 9.52 8.68 -1.85
C GLY A 44 10.47 7.61 -1.29
N LEU A 45 9.95 6.63 -0.54
CA LEU A 45 10.73 5.50 -0.04
C LEU A 45 10.63 4.31 -0.99
N PRO A 46 11.70 3.51 -1.14
CA PRO A 46 11.65 2.27 -1.92
C PRO A 46 10.68 1.26 -1.28
N LYS A 47 10.06 0.41 -2.12
CA LYS A 47 8.96 -0.47 -1.71
C LYS A 47 9.34 -1.43 -0.58
N GLU A 48 10.59 -1.88 -0.57
CA GLU A 48 11.13 -2.85 0.40
C GLU A 48 11.27 -2.26 1.80
N LYS A 49 11.11 -0.94 1.96
CA LYS A 49 11.12 -0.25 3.25
C LYS A 49 9.73 -0.10 3.88
N PHE A 50 8.68 -0.60 3.23
CA PHE A 50 7.33 -0.63 3.80
C PHE A 50 7.00 -2.01 4.38
N VAL A 51 6.42 -2.02 5.57
CA VAL A 51 5.85 -3.21 6.19
C VAL A 51 4.43 -2.88 6.67
N VAL A 52 3.48 -3.74 6.32
CA VAL A 52 2.08 -3.64 6.77
C VAL A 52 1.85 -4.77 7.76
N VAL A 53 1.50 -4.42 9.00
CA VAL A 53 1.25 -5.37 10.09
C VAL A 53 -0.20 -5.25 10.50
N SER A 54 -0.93 -6.36 10.49
CA SER A 54 -2.32 -6.44 10.92
C SER A 54 -2.50 -7.44 12.06
N GLY A 55 -3.63 -7.31 12.77
CA GLY A 55 -4.10 -8.32 13.72
C GLY A 55 -4.91 -9.41 13.03
N ILE A 56 -5.84 -10.02 13.77
CA ILE A 56 -6.82 -10.96 13.21
C ILE A 56 -8.17 -10.24 13.10
N GLY A 57 -8.71 -10.16 11.88
CA GLY A 57 -10.00 -9.52 11.63
C GLY A 57 -10.31 -9.42 10.14
N CYS A 58 -11.45 -8.79 9.82
CA CYS A 58 -11.72 -8.35 8.46
C CYS A 58 -10.92 -7.10 8.08
N SER A 59 -10.39 -6.36 9.05
CA SER A 59 -9.38 -5.32 8.84
C SER A 59 -8.08 -5.88 8.23
#